data_AF-A0A7L3Y387-F1
#
_entry.id   AF-A0A7L3Y387-F1
#
_cell.length_a   1.000
_cell.length_b   1.000
_cell.length_c   1.000
_cell.angle_alpha   90.00
_cell.angle_beta   90.00
_cell.angle_gamma   90.00
#
_symmetry.space_group_name_H-M   'P 1'
#
loop_
_entity.id
_entity.type
_entity.pdbx_description
1 polymer ?
#
loop_
_entity_poly.entity_id
_entity_poly.type
_entity_poly.pdbx_seq_one_letter_code
_entity_poly.pdbx_strand_id
1 'polypeptide(L)'
;ARVLEIAKRLSLQAARGETVEEEGCERHREPLKVFCKDDEAFICVICRESRAHRSHTMLPVQDAVQEYKGQIQAHLQALKEDRDKLLGFREVEMRRSW
;
A
#
# COMPACT_ATOMS: atom_id res chain seq x y z
N ALA A 1 6.97 -5.99 -1.49
CA ALA A 1 6.69 -4.66 -0.92
C ALA A 1 6.41 -4.79 0.57
N ARG A 2 7.11 -4.03 1.42
CA ARG A 2 7.05 -4.07 2.89
C ARG A 2 5.62 -3.83 3.45
N VAL A 3 4.80 -3.10 2.69
CA VAL A 3 3.40 -2.80 3.00
C VAL A 3 2.52 -4.06 3.07
N LEU A 4 2.75 -5.07 2.23
CA LEU A 4 1.97 -6.32 2.26
C LEU A 4 2.27 -7.15 3.51
N GLU A 5 3.51 -7.14 3.98
CA GLU A 5 3.88 -7.82 5.23
C GLU A 5 3.27 -7.14 6.45
N ILE A 6 3.24 -5.80 6.46
CA ILE A 6 2.57 -5.01 7.51
C ILE A 6 1.07 -5.32 7.50
N ALA A 7 0.41 -5.29 6.34
CA ALA A 7 -1.02 -5.60 6.24
C ALA A 7 -1.34 -7.03 6.74
N LYS A 8 -0.49 -8.00 6.40
CA LYS A 8 -0.61 -9.39 6.86
C LYS A 8 -0.42 -9.52 8.38
N ARG A 9 0.59 -8.84 8.94
CA ARG A 9 0.85 -8.80 10.39
C ARG A 9 -0.30 -8.16 11.16
N LEU A 10 -0.81 -7.01 10.69
CA LEU A 10 -1.95 -6.32 11.30
C LEU A 10 -3.23 -7.17 11.27
N SER A 11 -3.45 -7.92 10.18
CA SER A 11 -4.58 -8.85 10.08
C SER A 11 -4.49 -9.98 11.11
N LEU A 12 -3.28 -10.48 11.37
CA LEU A 12 -3.02 -11.53 12.36
C LEU A 12 -3.11 -11.01 13.80
N GLN A 13 -2.67 -9.78 14.07
CA GLN A 13 -2.72 -9.15 15.39
C GLN A 13 -4.14 -8.73 15.78
N ALA A 14 -4.94 -8.24 14.83
CA ALA A 14 -6.36 -7.93 15.04
C ALA A 14 -7.15 -9.19 15.45
N ALA A 15 -6.80 -10.36 14.91
CA ALA A 15 -7.39 -11.64 15.31
C ALA A 15 -6.99 -12.10 16.73
N ARG A 16 -5.91 -11.53 17.30
CA ARG A 16 -5.35 -11.90 18.62
C ARG A 16 -5.68 -10.89 19.73
N GLY A 17 -6.29 -9.75 19.41
CA GLY A 17 -6.67 -8.72 20.40
C GLY A 17 -5.49 -7.94 20.98
N GLU A 18 -4.33 -7.97 20.33
CA GLU A 18 -3.14 -7.23 20.76
C GLU A 18 -3.18 -5.79 20.21
N THR A 19 -2.95 -4.79 21.06
CA THR A 19 -2.76 -3.40 20.62
C THR A 19 -1.43 -3.31 19.90
N VAL A 20 -1.47 -2.86 18.65
CA VAL A 20 -0.27 -2.64 17.82
C VAL A 20 0.59 -1.58 18.53
N GLU A 21 1.69 -2.00 19.15
CA GLU A 21 2.79 -1.08 19.42
C GLU A 21 3.21 -0.56 18.04
N GLU A 22 2.91 0.72 17.74
CA GLU A 22 3.36 1.34 16.50
C GLU A 22 4.87 1.17 16.43
N GLU A 23 5.34 0.27 15.55
CA GLU A 23 6.77 0.09 15.27
C GLU A 23 7.30 1.45 14.79
N GLY A 24 7.80 2.24 15.73
CA GLY A 24 8.39 3.54 15.47
C GLY A 24 9.65 3.38 14.62
N CYS A 25 10.21 4.50 14.19
CA CYS A 25 11.50 4.51 13.52
C CYS A 25 12.56 3.85 14.43
N GLU A 26 13.18 2.76 13.97
CA GLU A 26 14.19 2.02 14.75
C GLU A 26 15.33 2.92 15.27
N ARG A 27 15.71 3.93 14.48
CA ARG A 27 16.81 4.85 14.80
C ARG A 27 16.43 5.93 15.80
N HIS A 28 15.21 6.43 15.71
CA HIS A 28 14.77 7.63 16.43
C HIS A 28 13.74 7.34 17.52
N ARG A 29 13.15 6.15 17.52
CA ARG A 29 12.04 5.71 18.37
C ARG A 29 10.81 6.63 18.29
N GLU A 30 10.69 7.32 17.17
CA GLU A 30 9.59 8.25 16.87
C GLU A 30 8.55 7.58 15.96
N PRO A 31 7.25 7.88 16.12
CA PRO A 31 6.21 7.32 15.27
C PRO A 31 6.42 7.64 13.78
N LEU A 32 6.04 6.68 12.92
CA LEU A 32 6.16 6.80 11.47
C LEU A 32 4.96 7.58 10.89
N LYS A 33 5.01 8.91 10.94
CA LYS A 33 3.90 9.80 10.54
C LYS A 33 4.01 10.36 9.12
N VAL A 34 5.09 10.07 8.41
CA VAL A 34 5.38 10.61 7.07
C VAL A 34 5.58 9.46 6.09
N PHE A 35 4.99 9.56 4.90
CA PHE A 35 5.24 8.67 3.77
C PHE A 35 6.18 9.34 2.78
N CYS A 36 7.29 8.68 2.43
CA CYS A 36 8.20 9.08 1.39
C CYS A 36 7.82 8.36 0.09
N LYS A 37 7.46 9.11 -0.95
CA LYS A 37 7.02 8.53 -2.24
C LYS A 37 8.17 7.86 -2.98
N ASP A 38 9.34 8.48 -2.99
CA ASP A 38 10.52 8.00 -3.72
C ASP A 38 11.04 6.66 -3.17
N ASP A 39 11.02 6.51 -1.85
CA ASP A 39 11.47 5.28 -1.16
C ASP A 39 10.32 4.29 -0.87
N GLU A 40 9.08 4.66 -1.19
CA GLU A 40 7.85 3.94 -0.86
C GLU A 40 7.79 3.47 0.60
N ALA A 41 8.21 4.33 1.53
CA ALA A 41 8.41 3.97 2.93
C ALA A 41 7.80 4.98 3.91
N PHE A 42 7.31 4.47 5.05
CA PHE A 42 6.93 5.30 6.18
C PHE A 42 8.18 5.65 7.01
N ILE A 43 8.35 6.93 7.32
CA ILE A 43 9.47 7.48 8.08
C ILE A 43 8.96 8.38 9.22
N CYS A 44 9.80 8.60 10.24
CA CYS A 44 9.49 9.57 11.28
C CYS A 44 9.84 11.00 10.84
N VAL A 45 9.39 11.98 11.63
CA VAL A 45 9.63 13.41 11.36
C VAL A 45 11.12 13.79 11.37
N ILE A 46 11.94 13.07 12.16
CA ILE A 46 13.39 13.31 12.19
C ILE A 46 14.06 12.79 10.91
N CYS A 47 13.65 11.62 10.41
CA CYS A 47 14.14 11.11 9.12
C CYS A 47 13.80 12.07 7.97
N ARG A 48 12.61 12.67 7.99
CA ARG A 48 12.17 13.66 6.98
C ARG A 48 13.14 14.84 6.87
N GLU A 49 13.71 15.30 7.99
CA GLU A 49 14.65 16.43 8.02
C GLU A 49 16.09 16.02 7.68
N SER A 50 16.36 14.72 7.63
CA SER A 50 17.70 14.21 7.31
C SER A 50 18.11 14.54 5.88
N ARG A 51 19.42 14.62 5.65
CA ARG A 51 19.98 14.82 4.30
C ARG A 51 19.54 13.72 3.31
N ALA A 52 19.23 12.52 3.81
CA ALA A 52 18.83 11.38 2.97
C ALA A 52 17.47 11.60 2.29
N HIS A 53 16.53 12.30 2.95
CA HIS A 53 15.18 12.52 2.41
C HIS A 53 14.92 13.98 2.00
N ARG A 54 15.94 14.85 2.03
CA ARG A 54 15.78 16.30 1.83
C ARG A 54 15.13 16.68 0.49
N SER A 55 15.38 15.90 -0.57
CA SER A 55 14.85 16.14 -1.91
C SER A 55 13.68 15.24 -2.29
N HIS A 56 13.24 14.34 -1.40
CA HIS A 56 12.18 13.39 -1.71
C HIS A 56 10.80 14.03 -1.56
N THR A 57 9.85 13.54 -2.34
CA THR A 57 8.45 13.93 -2.23
C THR A 57 7.82 13.17 -1.07
N MET A 58 7.26 13.92 -0.12
CA MET A 58 6.74 13.36 1.13
C MET A 58 5.33 13.86 1.39
N LEU A 59 4.52 12.98 2.00
CA LEU A 59 3.16 13.29 2.44
C LEU A 59 2.97 12.85 3.89
N PRO A 60 2.10 13.52 4.66
CA PRO A 60 1.53 12.93 5.86
C PRO A 60 0.85 11.59 5.53
N VAL A 61 0.87 10.64 6.48
CA VAL A 61 0.25 9.32 6.30
C VAL A 61 -1.21 9.41 5.88
N GLN A 62 -1.99 10.31 6.48
CA GLN A 62 -3.42 10.45 6.17
C GLN A 62 -3.65 10.86 4.70
N ASP A 63 -2.83 11.78 4.18
CA ASP A 63 -2.93 12.25 2.80
C ASP A 63 -2.52 11.14 1.83
N ALA A 64 -1.44 10.41 2.14
CA ALA A 64 -1.02 9.26 1.36
C ALA A 64 -2.11 8.18 1.32
N VAL A 65 -2.78 7.88 2.45
CA VAL A 65 -3.89 6.92 2.49
C VAL A 65 -5.02 7.32 1.56
N GLN A 66 -5.40 8.60 1.54
CA GLN A 66 -6.46 9.07 0.63
C GLN A 66 -6.05 8.94 -0.83
N GLU A 67 -4.83 9.38 -1.17
CA GLU A 67 -4.33 9.35 -2.54
C GLU A 67 -4.22 7.91 -3.07
N TYR A 68 -3.56 7.02 -2.32
CA TYR A 68 -3.34 5.65 -2.76
C TYR A 68 -4.61 4.79 -2.71
N LYS A 69 -5.55 5.07 -1.80
CA LYS A 69 -6.83 4.33 -1.79
C LYS A 69 -7.58 4.51 -3.11
N GLY A 70 -7.63 5.73 -3.64
CA GLY A 70 -8.27 6.00 -4.94
C GLY A 70 -7.56 5.27 -6.08
N GLN A 71 -6.24 5.32 -6.13
CA GLN A 71 -5.44 4.62 -7.15
C GLN A 71 -5.64 3.10 -7.09
N ILE A 72 -5.57 2.50 -5.90
CA ILE A 72 -5.77 1.06 -5.70
C ILE A 72 -7.17 0.64 -6.14
N GLN A 73 -8.21 1.42 -5.81
CA GLN A 73 -9.58 1.13 -6.23
C GLN A 73 -9.73 1.18 -7.76
N ALA A 74 -9.14 2.18 -8.41
CA ALA A 74 -9.15 2.30 -9.87
C ALA A 74 -8.44 1.12 -10.54
N HIS A 75 -7.24 0.76 -10.07
CA HIS A 75 -6.50 -0.40 -10.58
C HIS A 75 -7.25 -1.71 -10.37
N LEU A 76 -7.86 -1.91 -9.20
CA LEU A 76 -8.67 -3.09 -8.92
C LEU A 76 -9.87 -3.20 -9.86
N GLN A 77 -10.52 -2.08 -10.18
CA GLN A 77 -11.65 -2.05 -11.09
C GLN A 77 -11.23 -2.41 -12.52
N ALA A 78 -10.14 -1.81 -13.02
CA ALA A 78 -9.58 -2.14 -14.33
C ALA A 78 -9.22 -3.64 -14.46
N LEU A 79 -8.59 -4.21 -13.43
CA LEU A 79 -8.23 -5.62 -13.41
C LEU A 79 -9.46 -6.55 -13.43
N LYS A 80 -10.58 -6.17 -12.79
CA LYS A 80 -11.83 -6.93 -12.84
C LYS A 80 -12.44 -6.91 -14.23
N GLU A 81 -12.45 -5.75 -14.89
CA GLU A 81 -12.97 -5.61 -16.25
C GLU A 81 -12.15 -6.42 -17.25
N ASP A 82 -10.82 -6.40 -17.13
CA ASP A 82 -9.95 -7.18 -17.99
C ASP A 82 -10.14 -8.68 -17.79
N ARG A 83 -10.29 -9.13 -16.53
CA ARG A 83 -10.66 -10.51 -16.23
C ARG A 83 -11.98 -10.89 -16.89
N ASP A 84 -13.01 -10.06 -16.78
CA ASP A 84 -14.34 -10.36 -17.31
C ASP A 84 -14.33 -10.42 -18.85
N LYS A 85 -13.56 -9.55 -19.52
CA LYS A 85 -13.32 -9.63 -20.96
C LYS A 85 -12.64 -10.94 -21.36
N LEU A 86 -11.58 -11.34 -20.63
CA LEU A 86 -10.86 -12.59 -20.91
C LEU A 86 -11.77 -13.82 -20.74
N LEU A 87 -12.62 -13.83 -19.71
CA LEU A 87 -13.61 -14.89 -19.52
C LEU A 87 -14.62 -14.92 -20.67
N GLY A 88 -15.13 -13.76 -21.09
CA GLY A 88 -16.03 -13.65 -22.24
C GLY A 88 -15.39 -14.13 -23.55
N PHE A 89 -14.13 -13.78 -23.81
CA PHE A 89 -13.41 -14.28 -24.99
C PHE A 89 -13.27 -15.80 -24.97
N ARG A 90 -12.92 -16.38 -23.81
CA ARG A 90 -12.80 -17.82 -23.64
C ARG A 90 -14.11 -18.54 -23.93
N GLU A 91 -15.25 -18.02 -23.46
CA GLU A 91 -16.58 -18.59 -23.74
C GLU A 91 -16.93 -18.53 -25.24
N VAL A 92 -16.65 -17.41 -25.90
CA VAL A 92 -16.88 -17.24 -27.34
C VAL A 92 -15.99 -18.19 -28.16
N GLU A 93 -14.71 -18.32 -27.79
CA GLU A 93 -13.79 -19.28 -28.43
C GLU A 93 -14.31 -20.71 -28.26
N MET A 94 -14.68 -21.12 -27.04
CA MET A 94 -15.25 -22.43 -26.82
C MET A 94 -16.48 -22.67 -27.69
N ARG A 95 -17.40 -21.71 -27.80
CA ARG A 95 -18.58 -21.85 -28.66
C ARG A 95 -18.26 -21.98 -30.15
N ARG A 96 -17.17 -21.38 -30.63
CA ARG A 96 -16.73 -21.47 -32.04
C ARG A 96 -16.01 -22.78 -32.36
N SER A 97 -15.56 -23.53 -31.35
CA SER A 97 -14.87 -24.80 -31.50
C SER A 97 -15.80 -26.03 -31.53
N TRP A 98 -17.12 -25.84 -31.53
CA TRP A 98 -18.15 -26.89 -31.64
C TRP A 98 -18.93 -26.75 -32.94
#